data_AF-A0A0S8B777-F1
#
_entry.id   AF-A0A0S8B777-F1
#
_cell.length_a   1.000
_cell.length_b   1.000
_cell.length_c   1.000
_cell.angle_alpha   90.00
_cell.angle_beta   90.00
_cell.angle_gamma   90.00
#
_symmetry.space_group_name_H-M   'P 1'
#
loop_
_entity.id
_entity.type
_entity.pdbx_description
1 polymer ?
#
loop_
_entity_poly.entity_id
_entity_poly.type
_entity_poly.pdbx_seq_one_letter_code
_entity_poly.pdbx_strand_id
1 'polypeptide(L)'
;MIGKPSQMAPDRAKRLVLLTGASGYVGGRLLRALEARGEAVRCVARRPEYLIPRASTATDVVQGDVLDRHSLAPALRGVDTAYYMVHSMGSTGDFEDQDRAGAENFAAVAASVGVRRIIYLGGLGHGEDLSPHLRSRQEVGRILRASGVPTVEFRASIVIGSGSLSFEMVRTLVNRLPVMITPSWVRTAAQPIAIEDLIAYLIAALDVQLDGSAVFEIGGADRVSYGGIMQEYARQRGLRRLMIPVPVLSPWLSARWLGLVTPLYARVGRKMLDSVRNPTVVEDGHALDVFPVRPRGIAEAVERALRSEDRIIAETRWSDALSSKGATRSWAGTKFLSRIVDSRTVHVDCAPAGAFVPIRRIGGEVGWYYGDWLWQIRGFLDLLVGGAGTRRGRRDPEDVLPGDTIDFWRVETVEPDRRLRLQAEMKLPGRAWLEFEVAPDAKGSVIRQTAVFDPVGLLGLAYWYALYPVHAFVFRGMLDGIARATQSVQSSARRRPA
;
A
#
# COMPACT_ATOMS: atom_id res chain seq x y z
N MET A 1 -50.25 -33.99 -9.92
CA MET A 1 -49.51 -33.65 -8.69
C MET A 1 -48.61 -32.47 -9.00
N ILE A 2 -49.04 -31.27 -8.61
CA ILE A 2 -48.35 -30.01 -8.85
C ILE A 2 -47.28 -29.89 -7.76
N GLY A 3 -46.02 -29.81 -8.17
CA GLY A 3 -44.88 -29.66 -7.27
C GLY A 3 -44.96 -28.35 -6.49
N LYS A 4 -44.79 -28.44 -5.16
CA LYS A 4 -44.73 -27.28 -4.26
C LYS A 4 -43.58 -26.36 -4.70
N PRO A 5 -43.81 -25.04 -4.81
CA PRO A 5 -42.72 -24.09 -5.00
C PRO A 5 -41.81 -24.08 -3.77
N SER A 6 -40.50 -24.15 -4.05
CA SER A 6 -39.41 -23.92 -3.11
C SER A 6 -39.70 -22.65 -2.30
N GLN A 7 -39.74 -22.77 -0.97
CA GLN A 7 -39.80 -21.64 -0.05
C GLN A 7 -38.56 -20.77 -0.27
N MET A 8 -38.74 -19.65 -0.98
CA MET A 8 -37.75 -18.58 -1.00
C MET A 8 -37.62 -18.04 0.42
N ALA A 9 -36.37 -17.88 0.86
CA ALA A 9 -36.03 -17.24 2.13
C ALA A 9 -36.79 -15.91 2.27
N PRO A 10 -37.22 -15.53 3.49
CA PRO A 10 -38.01 -14.33 3.70
C PRO A 10 -37.28 -13.12 3.12
N ASP A 11 -38.05 -12.29 2.42
CA ASP A 11 -37.64 -11.04 1.79
C ASP A 11 -36.90 -10.16 2.83
N ARG A 12 -35.57 -10.21 2.83
CA ARG A 12 -34.74 -9.38 3.69
C ARG A 12 -34.91 -7.96 3.19
N ALA A 13 -35.80 -7.19 3.85
CA ALA A 13 -35.77 -5.74 3.76
C ALA A 13 -34.30 -5.30 3.85
N LYS A 14 -33.78 -4.65 2.79
CA LYS A 14 -32.34 -4.39 2.61
C LYS A 14 -31.80 -3.67 3.84
N ARG A 15 -31.10 -4.39 4.71
CA ARG A 15 -30.39 -3.82 5.86
C ARG A 15 -29.26 -2.93 5.35
N LEU A 16 -29.19 -1.71 5.88
CA LEU A 16 -28.12 -0.78 5.55
C LEU A 16 -26.91 -1.09 6.43
N VAL A 17 -25.80 -1.45 5.80
CA VAL A 17 -24.51 -1.73 6.44
C VAL A 17 -23.61 -0.52 6.32
N LEU A 18 -23.18 0.03 7.44
CA LEU A 18 -22.18 1.10 7.45
C LEU A 18 -20.77 0.52 7.58
N LEU A 19 -19.83 1.01 6.78
CA LEU A 19 -18.42 0.65 6.84
C LEU A 19 -17.54 1.88 7.04
N THR A 20 -16.97 2.00 8.24
CA THR A 20 -15.85 2.92 8.46
C THR A 20 -14.55 2.26 7.98
N GLY A 21 -13.52 3.05 7.65
CA GLY A 21 -12.20 2.51 7.31
C GLY A 21 -12.13 1.74 5.98
N ALA A 22 -13.10 1.94 5.07
CA ALA A 22 -13.16 1.29 3.75
C ALA A 22 -11.93 1.57 2.85
N SER A 23 -11.19 2.66 3.10
CA SER A 23 -9.93 2.96 2.41
C SER A 23 -8.74 2.13 2.91
N GLY A 24 -8.87 1.46 4.06
CA GLY A 24 -7.83 0.66 4.71
C GLY A 24 -7.69 -0.76 4.14
N TYR A 25 -6.68 -1.48 4.63
CA TYR A 25 -6.32 -2.82 4.13
C TYR A 25 -7.45 -3.84 4.24
N VAL A 26 -8.01 -4.00 5.45
CA VAL A 26 -9.12 -4.93 5.72
C VAL A 26 -10.43 -4.35 5.21
N GLY A 27 -10.71 -3.07 5.51
CA GLY A 27 -11.95 -2.39 5.13
C GLY A 27 -12.21 -2.42 3.62
N GLY A 28 -11.20 -2.18 2.78
CA GLY A 28 -11.37 -2.24 1.32
C GLY A 28 -11.70 -3.64 0.79
N ARG A 29 -11.20 -4.70 1.43
CA ARG A 29 -11.53 -6.09 1.09
C ARG A 29 -12.91 -6.47 1.60
N LEU A 30 -13.27 -6.01 2.79
CA LEU A 30 -14.59 -6.18 3.35
C LEU A 30 -15.65 -5.49 2.48
N LEU A 31 -15.39 -4.27 2.01
CA LEU A 31 -16.27 -3.56 1.07
C LEU A 31 -16.58 -4.42 -0.15
N ARG A 32 -15.55 -4.99 -0.79
CA ARG A 32 -15.72 -5.86 -1.96
C ARG A 32 -16.51 -7.12 -1.66
N ALA A 33 -16.30 -7.72 -0.48
CA ALA A 33 -17.08 -8.88 -0.06
C ALA A 33 -18.55 -8.54 0.24
N LEU A 34 -18.82 -7.38 0.84
CA LEU A 34 -20.18 -6.88 1.09
C LEU A 34 -20.91 -6.55 -0.21
N GLU A 35 -20.24 -5.87 -1.15
CA GLU A 35 -20.76 -5.56 -2.48
C GLU A 35 -21.07 -6.85 -3.28
N ALA A 36 -20.16 -7.82 -3.26
CA ALA A 36 -20.37 -9.11 -3.93
C ALA A 36 -21.53 -9.92 -3.32
N ARG A 37 -21.82 -9.72 -2.03
CA ARG A 37 -22.97 -10.31 -1.34
C ARG A 37 -24.29 -9.57 -1.61
N GLY A 38 -24.24 -8.39 -2.24
CA GLY A 38 -25.42 -7.59 -2.57
C GLY A 38 -25.99 -6.80 -1.39
N GLU A 39 -25.22 -6.60 -0.32
CA GLU A 39 -25.64 -5.80 0.84
C GLU A 39 -25.73 -4.31 0.44
N ALA A 40 -26.64 -3.56 1.05
CA ALA A 40 -26.69 -2.11 0.88
C ALA A 40 -25.59 -1.48 1.76
N VAL A 41 -24.54 -0.96 1.14
CA VAL A 41 -23.36 -0.45 1.87
C VAL A 41 -23.29 1.06 1.83
N ARG A 42 -23.08 1.67 3.01
CA ARG A 42 -22.67 3.07 3.18
C ARG A 42 -21.26 3.13 3.73
N CYS A 43 -20.32 3.70 2.99
CA CYS A 43 -18.96 3.94 3.46
C CYS A 43 -18.83 5.33 4.07
N VAL A 44 -18.15 5.43 5.22
CA VAL A 44 -17.75 6.71 5.80
C VAL A 44 -16.27 6.93 5.55
N ALA A 45 -15.95 8.05 4.90
CA ALA A 45 -14.58 8.44 4.62
C ALA A 45 -14.36 9.93 4.92
N ARG A 46 -13.19 10.27 5.49
CA ARG A 46 -12.78 11.68 5.68
C ARG A 46 -12.65 12.44 4.35
N ARG A 47 -12.29 11.70 3.30
CA ARG A 47 -12.05 12.20 1.94
C ARG A 47 -12.73 11.26 0.93
N PRO A 48 -14.07 11.40 0.74
CA PRO A 48 -14.88 10.55 -0.14
C PRO A 48 -14.33 10.41 -1.57
N GLU A 49 -13.72 11.46 -2.09
CA GLU A 49 -13.19 11.55 -3.46
C GLU A 49 -12.16 10.45 -3.79
N TYR A 50 -11.44 9.91 -2.79
CA TYR A 50 -10.50 8.81 -3.00
C TYR A 50 -11.14 7.42 -2.93
N LEU A 51 -12.34 7.31 -2.34
CA LEU A 51 -13.05 6.04 -2.18
C LEU A 51 -14.06 5.82 -3.31
N ILE A 52 -14.71 6.87 -3.80
CA ILE A 52 -15.72 6.81 -4.88
C ILE A 52 -15.22 6.02 -6.10
N PRO A 53 -14.01 6.25 -6.66
CA PRO A 53 -13.53 5.49 -7.82
C PRO A 53 -13.27 4.00 -7.53
N ARG A 54 -13.18 3.64 -6.24
CA ARG A 54 -12.87 2.30 -5.74
C ARG A 54 -14.09 1.62 -5.11
N ALA A 55 -15.28 2.20 -5.18
CA ALA A 55 -16.53 1.61 -4.71
C ALA A 55 -17.41 1.24 -5.92
N SER A 56 -18.38 0.36 -5.71
CA SER A 56 -19.47 0.13 -6.67
C SER A 56 -20.33 1.39 -6.82
N THR A 57 -20.96 1.55 -7.99
CA THR A 57 -21.94 2.62 -8.23
C THR A 57 -23.16 2.54 -7.32
N ALA A 58 -23.45 1.36 -6.76
CA ALA A 58 -24.53 1.15 -5.80
C ALA A 58 -24.12 1.44 -4.34
N THR A 59 -22.85 1.70 -4.07
CA THR A 59 -22.34 1.98 -2.72
C THR A 59 -22.46 3.46 -2.41
N ASP A 60 -23.14 3.80 -1.32
CA ASP A 60 -23.24 5.18 -0.83
C ASP A 60 -21.92 5.56 -0.14
N VAL A 61 -21.30 6.67 -0.52
CA VAL A 61 -20.05 7.14 0.08
C VAL A 61 -20.29 8.52 0.66
N VAL A 62 -20.25 8.61 2.00
CA VAL A 62 -20.51 9.85 2.73
C VAL A 62 -19.25 10.37 3.42
N GLN A 63 -19.17 11.69 3.54
CA GLN A 63 -18.12 12.32 4.32
C GLN A 63 -18.39 12.16 5.82
N GLY A 64 -17.35 11.79 6.57
CA GLY A 64 -17.41 11.77 8.04
C GLY A 64 -16.06 11.50 8.67
N ASP A 65 -15.89 11.98 9.89
CA ASP A 65 -14.73 11.79 10.74
C ASP A 65 -15.18 11.30 12.13
N VAL A 66 -14.57 10.23 12.63
CA VAL A 66 -14.88 9.70 13.97
C VAL A 66 -14.46 10.64 15.09
N LEU A 67 -13.54 11.56 14.82
CA LEU A 67 -13.15 12.62 15.76
C LEU A 67 -14.11 13.82 15.74
N ASP A 68 -14.95 13.94 14.70
CA ASP A 68 -16.01 14.96 14.63
C ASP A 68 -17.38 14.32 14.81
N ARG A 69 -17.89 14.40 16.04
CA ARG A 69 -19.18 13.83 16.43
C ARG A 69 -20.35 14.31 15.57
N HIS A 70 -20.33 15.56 15.10
CA HIS A 70 -21.44 16.11 14.30
C HIS A 70 -21.51 15.48 12.92
N SER A 71 -20.36 15.07 12.37
CA SER A 71 -20.29 14.39 11.08
C SER A 71 -20.84 12.95 11.11
N LEU A 72 -20.88 12.31 12.28
CA LEU A 72 -21.27 10.90 12.42
C LEU A 72 -22.79 10.67 12.40
N ALA A 73 -23.58 11.58 12.97
CA ALA A 73 -25.02 11.38 13.11
C ALA A 73 -25.76 11.26 11.76
N PRO A 74 -25.46 12.10 10.74
CA PRO A 74 -26.02 11.91 9.40
C PRO A 74 -25.61 10.58 8.76
N ALA A 75 -24.36 10.15 8.96
CA ALA A 75 -23.83 8.93 8.38
C ALA A 75 -24.49 7.66 8.95
N LEU A 76 -24.67 7.63 10.28
CA LEU A 76 -25.21 6.47 11.01
C LEU A 76 -26.74 6.36 10.96
N ARG A 77 -27.45 7.38 10.47
CA ARG A 77 -28.92 7.36 10.42
C ARG A 77 -29.43 6.24 9.50
N GLY A 78 -30.33 5.41 10.04
CA GLY A 78 -30.97 4.30 9.31
C GLY A 78 -30.07 3.07 9.14
N VAL A 79 -28.89 3.06 9.75
CA VAL A 79 -27.94 1.95 9.70
C VAL A 79 -28.40 0.83 10.62
N ASP A 80 -28.49 -0.38 10.08
CA ASP A 80 -28.78 -1.58 10.86
C ASP A 80 -27.52 -2.09 11.56
N THR A 81 -26.44 -2.32 10.79
CA THR A 81 -25.17 -2.84 11.29
C THR A 81 -24.01 -1.94 10.87
N ALA A 82 -23.12 -1.60 11.81
CA ALA A 82 -21.99 -0.71 11.56
C ALA A 82 -20.64 -1.39 11.86
N TYR A 83 -19.77 -1.46 10.85
CA TYR A 83 -18.39 -1.89 10.99
C TYR A 83 -17.50 -0.74 11.45
N TYR A 84 -16.86 -0.89 12.60
CA TYR A 84 -15.85 0.03 13.11
C TYR A 84 -14.44 -0.49 12.79
N MET A 85 -13.82 0.01 11.71
CA MET A 85 -12.49 -0.43 11.25
C MET A 85 -11.42 0.66 11.35
N VAL A 86 -11.72 1.75 12.07
CA VAL A 86 -10.78 2.87 12.24
C VAL A 86 -9.69 2.49 13.24
N HIS A 87 -8.46 2.90 12.95
CA HIS A 87 -7.34 2.88 13.88
C HIS A 87 -6.34 4.00 13.52
N SER A 88 -5.73 4.61 14.53
CA SER A 88 -4.95 5.84 14.38
C SER A 88 -3.43 5.61 14.41
N MET A 89 -2.97 4.36 14.30
CA MET A 89 -1.52 4.03 14.35
C MET A 89 -0.60 4.86 13.43
N GLY A 90 -1.12 5.32 12.27
CA GLY A 90 -0.39 6.12 11.29
C GLY A 90 -0.54 7.64 11.44
N SER A 91 -1.35 8.13 12.39
CA SER A 91 -1.55 9.56 12.59
C SER A 91 -0.40 10.22 13.36
N THR A 92 -0.31 11.54 13.24
CA THR A 92 0.54 12.38 14.07
C THR A 92 -0.15 12.62 15.42
N GLY A 93 0.49 12.25 16.53
CA GLY A 93 -0.05 12.42 17.88
C GLY A 93 -0.08 11.12 18.70
N ASP A 94 -0.72 11.19 19.87
CA ASP A 94 -1.05 10.00 20.67
C ASP A 94 -2.22 9.27 20.00
N PHE A 95 -1.95 8.03 19.58
CA PHE A 95 -2.95 7.23 18.87
C PHE A 95 -3.94 6.58 19.83
N GLU A 96 -3.54 6.36 21.10
CA GLU A 96 -4.42 5.75 22.10
C GLU A 96 -5.58 6.70 22.42
N ASP A 97 -5.27 7.98 22.61
CA ASP A 97 -6.27 9.03 22.84
C ASP A 97 -7.19 9.25 21.63
N GLN A 98 -6.64 9.24 20.41
CA GLN A 98 -7.45 9.39 19.20
C GLN A 98 -8.37 8.19 18.98
N ASP A 99 -7.88 6.97 19.19
CA ASP A 99 -8.70 5.76 19.07
C ASP A 99 -9.78 5.72 20.17
N ARG A 100 -9.46 6.12 21.41
CA ARG A 100 -10.43 6.30 22.51
C ARG A 100 -11.52 7.30 22.14
N ALA A 101 -11.15 8.53 21.79
CA ALA A 101 -12.10 9.60 21.45
C ALA A 101 -12.97 9.22 20.24
N GLY A 102 -12.37 8.61 19.21
CA GLY A 102 -13.11 8.13 18.05
C GLY A 102 -14.10 7.03 18.38
N ALA A 103 -13.75 6.12 19.30
CA ALA A 103 -14.64 5.06 19.75
C ALA A 103 -15.80 5.60 20.61
N GLU A 104 -15.52 6.53 21.52
CA GLU A 104 -16.53 7.17 22.38
C GLU A 104 -17.55 7.96 21.56
N ASN A 105 -17.09 8.77 20.60
CA ASN A 105 -17.95 9.50 19.69
C ASN A 105 -18.84 8.56 18.88
N PHE A 106 -18.24 7.52 18.29
CA PHE A 106 -18.97 6.57 17.47
C PHE A 106 -19.99 5.77 18.28
N ALA A 107 -19.59 5.24 19.44
CA ALA A 107 -20.45 4.53 20.38
C ALA A 107 -21.68 5.37 20.76
N ALA A 108 -21.44 6.61 21.19
CA ALA A 108 -22.52 7.46 21.67
C ALA A 108 -23.49 7.86 20.54
N VAL A 109 -22.97 8.15 19.34
CA VAL A 109 -23.83 8.47 18.20
C VAL A 109 -24.59 7.24 17.72
N ALA A 110 -23.93 6.09 17.60
CA ALA A 110 -24.56 4.83 17.18
C ALA A 110 -25.72 4.44 18.11
N ALA A 111 -25.54 4.57 19.42
CA ALA A 111 -26.60 4.38 20.40
C ALA A 111 -27.75 5.38 20.22
N SER A 112 -27.43 6.68 20.06
CA SER A 112 -28.44 7.74 19.93
C SER A 112 -29.33 7.64 18.68
N VAL A 113 -28.80 7.08 17.58
CA VAL A 113 -29.53 6.94 16.31
C VAL A 113 -30.11 5.54 16.10
N GLY A 114 -29.95 4.65 17.09
CA GLY A 114 -30.54 3.32 17.08
C GLY A 114 -29.87 2.31 16.15
N VAL A 115 -28.54 2.39 15.97
CA VAL A 115 -27.79 1.32 15.29
C VAL A 115 -28.01 0.02 16.05
N ARG A 116 -28.36 -1.07 15.34
CA ARG A 116 -28.72 -2.34 15.99
C ARG A 116 -27.52 -3.20 16.35
N ARG A 117 -26.42 -3.08 15.59
CA ARG A 117 -25.20 -3.86 15.83
C ARG A 117 -23.94 -3.10 15.45
N ILE A 118 -22.90 -3.26 16.26
CA ILE A 118 -21.53 -2.85 15.92
C ILE A 118 -20.68 -4.11 15.69
N ILE A 119 -19.89 -4.13 14.62
CA ILE A 119 -18.87 -5.16 14.40
C ILE A 119 -17.51 -4.48 14.43
N TYR A 120 -16.68 -4.87 15.39
CA TYR A 120 -15.36 -4.30 15.62
C TYR A 120 -14.29 -5.36 15.36
N LEU A 121 -13.30 -5.03 14.54
CA LEU A 121 -12.07 -5.78 14.46
C LEU A 121 -11.08 -5.11 15.42
N GLY A 122 -10.67 -5.82 16.47
CA GLY A 122 -9.69 -5.42 17.49
C GLY A 122 -8.31 -6.03 17.27
N GLY A 123 -7.61 -6.37 18.35
CA GLY A 123 -6.30 -7.03 18.34
C GLY A 123 -6.19 -8.05 19.48
N LEU A 124 -5.68 -9.24 19.18
CA LEU A 124 -5.51 -10.33 20.13
C LEU A 124 -4.31 -10.09 21.05
N GLY A 125 -4.45 -10.43 22.32
CA GLY A 125 -3.39 -10.37 23.32
C GLY A 125 -3.94 -10.57 24.73
N HIS A 126 -3.11 -11.07 25.62
CA HIS A 126 -3.49 -11.46 26.98
C HIS A 126 -2.55 -10.84 28.04
N GLY A 127 -3.04 -10.75 29.27
CA GLY A 127 -2.29 -10.23 30.43
C GLY A 127 -2.34 -8.70 30.59
N GLU A 128 -1.68 -8.21 31.63
CA GLU A 128 -1.66 -6.77 31.99
C GLU A 128 -0.58 -5.97 31.24
N ASP A 129 0.47 -6.67 30.79
CA ASP A 129 1.62 -6.10 30.08
C ASP A 129 1.40 -6.01 28.56
N LEU A 130 0.22 -5.56 28.14
CA LEU A 130 -0.07 -5.32 26.71
C LEU A 130 0.76 -4.15 26.18
N SER A 131 1.28 -4.29 24.96
CA SER A 131 1.80 -3.15 24.22
C SER A 131 0.74 -2.03 24.12
N PRO A 132 1.16 -0.75 24.03
CA PRO A 132 0.25 0.38 23.81
C PRO A 132 -0.75 0.13 22.67
N HIS A 133 -0.28 -0.50 21.58
CA HIS A 133 -1.14 -0.84 20.46
C HIS A 133 -2.27 -1.80 20.84
N LEU A 134 -1.96 -2.93 21.48
CA LEU A 134 -2.98 -3.92 21.85
C LEU A 134 -3.91 -3.40 22.95
N ARG A 135 -3.36 -2.64 23.91
CA ARG A 135 -4.11 -2.00 24.99
C ARG A 135 -5.19 -1.05 24.45
N SER A 136 -4.82 -0.14 23.56
CA SER A 136 -5.77 0.77 22.88
C SER A 136 -6.83 0.01 22.07
N ARG A 137 -6.46 -1.07 21.38
CA ARG A 137 -7.43 -1.88 20.61
C ARG A 137 -8.46 -2.57 21.50
N GLN A 138 -8.03 -3.12 22.64
CA GLN A 138 -8.96 -3.72 23.60
C GLN A 138 -9.80 -2.67 24.33
N GLU A 139 -9.24 -1.48 24.55
CA GLU A 139 -9.99 -0.34 25.09
C GLU A 139 -11.10 0.14 24.17
N VAL A 140 -10.83 0.31 22.88
CA VAL A 140 -11.86 0.61 21.87
C VAL A 140 -12.96 -0.43 21.89
N GLY A 141 -12.61 -1.73 21.90
CA GLY A 141 -13.58 -2.80 22.00
C GLY A 141 -14.49 -2.64 23.24
N ARG A 142 -13.90 -2.34 24.40
CA ARG A 142 -14.63 -2.14 25.66
C ARG A 142 -15.60 -0.96 25.57
N ILE A 143 -15.15 0.18 25.02
CA ILE A 143 -15.97 1.38 24.83
C ILE A 143 -17.17 1.06 23.94
N LEU A 144 -16.95 0.38 22.81
CA LEU A 144 -18.03 0.01 21.89
C LEU A 144 -19.03 -0.95 22.55
N ARG A 145 -18.57 -1.96 23.31
CA ARG A 145 -19.47 -2.88 24.05
C ARG A 145 -20.25 -2.20 25.17
N ALA A 146 -19.67 -1.18 25.81
CA ALA A 146 -20.32 -0.42 26.87
C ALA A 146 -21.35 0.60 26.36
N SER A 147 -21.47 0.77 25.03
CA SER A 147 -22.36 1.76 24.40
C SER A 147 -23.86 1.46 24.54
N GLY A 148 -24.23 0.23 24.94
CA GLY A 148 -25.61 -0.27 24.91
C GLY A 148 -26.03 -0.82 23.54
N VAL A 149 -25.20 -0.69 22.50
CA VAL A 149 -25.41 -1.34 21.20
C VAL A 149 -24.77 -2.74 21.20
N PRO A 150 -25.51 -3.81 20.87
CA PRO A 150 -24.96 -5.15 20.70
C PRO A 150 -23.72 -5.14 19.81
N THR A 151 -22.58 -5.60 20.35
CA THR A 151 -21.29 -5.47 19.70
C THR A 151 -20.59 -6.82 19.55
N VAL A 152 -20.21 -7.16 18.33
CA VAL A 152 -19.33 -8.29 18.01
C VAL A 152 -17.91 -7.78 17.90
N GLU A 153 -17.06 -8.08 18.88
CA GLU A 153 -15.62 -7.81 18.80
C GLU A 153 -14.88 -9.05 18.31
N PHE A 154 -14.13 -8.93 17.21
CA PHE A 154 -13.13 -9.91 16.83
C PHE A 154 -11.75 -9.49 17.30
N ARG A 155 -11.11 -10.30 18.14
CA ARG A 155 -9.71 -10.16 18.53
C ARG A 155 -8.85 -11.04 17.63
N ALA A 156 -8.30 -10.44 16.59
CA ALA A 156 -7.51 -11.15 15.60
C ALA A 156 -6.02 -11.18 15.94
N SER A 157 -5.39 -12.32 15.68
CA SER A 157 -3.93 -12.43 15.59
C SER A 157 -3.38 -11.72 14.35
N ILE A 158 -2.08 -11.87 14.10
CA ILE A 158 -1.39 -11.33 12.93
C ILE A 158 -2.06 -11.76 11.62
N VAL A 159 -2.38 -10.80 10.76
CA VAL A 159 -3.05 -11.04 9.47
C VAL A 159 -2.02 -11.28 8.36
N ILE A 160 -2.12 -12.44 7.72
CA ILE A 160 -1.30 -12.85 6.58
C ILE A 160 -2.07 -12.63 5.29
N GLY A 161 -1.50 -11.81 4.39
CA GLY A 161 -2.10 -11.49 3.11
C GLY A 161 -1.28 -10.46 2.33
N SER A 162 -1.33 -10.52 1.00
CA SER A 162 -0.65 -9.54 0.13
C SER A 162 -1.10 -8.13 0.48
N GLY A 163 -0.16 -7.22 0.76
CA GLY A 163 -0.40 -5.84 1.18
C GLY A 163 -0.71 -5.63 2.67
N SER A 164 -0.75 -6.68 3.50
CA SER A 164 -0.85 -6.55 4.96
C SER A 164 0.47 -6.03 5.52
N LEU A 165 0.46 -5.01 6.37
CA LEU A 165 1.68 -4.44 6.95
C LEU A 165 2.56 -5.50 7.63
N SER A 166 1.95 -6.42 8.38
CA SER A 166 2.68 -7.47 9.08
C SER A 166 3.31 -8.49 8.12
N PHE A 167 2.59 -8.86 7.05
CA PHE A 167 3.12 -9.74 6.01
C PHE A 167 4.22 -9.04 5.18
N GLU A 168 4.06 -7.76 4.86
CA GLU A 168 5.06 -6.94 4.17
C GLU A 168 6.35 -6.80 4.99
N MET A 169 6.25 -6.76 6.31
CA MET A 169 7.40 -6.75 7.21
C MET A 169 8.16 -8.09 7.16
N VAL A 170 7.46 -9.22 7.30
CA VAL A 170 8.03 -10.57 7.14
C VAL A 170 8.70 -10.70 5.78
N ARG A 171 7.98 -10.35 4.71
CA ARG A 171 8.47 -10.35 3.33
C ARG A 171 9.74 -9.53 3.20
N THR A 172 9.77 -8.32 3.74
CA THR A 172 10.91 -7.42 3.56
C THR A 172 12.14 -7.91 4.31
N LEU A 173 11.98 -8.36 5.55
CA LEU A 173 13.08 -8.93 6.34
C LEU A 173 13.66 -10.17 5.66
N VAL A 174 12.80 -11.13 5.29
CA VAL A 174 13.25 -12.38 4.68
C VAL A 174 13.85 -12.16 3.30
N ASN A 175 13.37 -11.20 2.50
CA ASN A 175 13.98 -10.92 1.20
C ASN A 175 15.33 -10.19 1.31
N ARG A 176 15.54 -9.35 2.32
CA ARG A 176 16.75 -8.52 2.45
C ARG A 176 17.88 -9.15 3.26
N LEU A 177 17.56 -10.03 4.20
CA LEU A 177 18.52 -10.45 5.21
C LEU A 177 18.82 -11.95 5.10
N PRO A 178 19.91 -12.33 4.41
CA PRO A 178 20.31 -13.74 4.33
C PRO A 178 20.74 -14.31 5.69
N VAL A 179 21.30 -13.45 6.55
CA VAL A 179 21.60 -13.74 7.96
C VAL A 179 20.81 -12.74 8.81
N MET A 180 20.00 -13.25 9.73
CA MET A 180 19.17 -12.47 10.63
C MET A 180 19.66 -12.64 12.07
N ILE A 181 20.13 -11.57 12.68
CA ILE A 181 20.36 -11.52 14.12
C ILE A 181 19.00 -11.30 14.78
N THR A 182 18.48 -12.36 15.38
CA THR A 182 17.10 -12.43 15.87
C THR A 182 17.04 -12.19 17.38
N PRO A 183 16.31 -11.17 17.85
CA PRO A 183 16.08 -10.98 19.29
C PRO A 183 15.10 -12.03 19.84
N SER A 184 14.97 -12.09 21.16
CA SER A 184 14.13 -13.08 21.86
C SER A 184 12.66 -13.12 21.40
N TRP A 185 12.09 -11.98 21.01
CA TRP A 185 10.69 -11.87 20.55
C TRP A 185 10.39 -12.68 19.28
N VAL A 186 11.39 -13.08 18.50
CA VAL A 186 11.18 -13.94 17.32
C VAL A 186 10.60 -15.30 17.72
N ARG A 187 10.79 -15.71 18.98
CA ARG A 187 10.22 -16.92 19.57
C ARG A 187 8.81 -16.73 20.13
N THR A 188 8.29 -15.51 20.19
CA THR A 188 6.93 -15.24 20.67
C THR A 188 5.92 -15.97 19.80
N ALA A 189 4.98 -16.67 20.44
CA ALA A 189 3.94 -17.44 19.77
C ALA A 189 2.85 -16.53 19.21
N ALA A 190 2.38 -16.87 18.02
CA ALA A 190 1.27 -16.25 17.32
C ALA A 190 0.42 -17.36 16.66
N GLN A 191 -0.82 -17.02 16.32
CA GLN A 191 -1.72 -17.91 15.58
C GLN A 191 -2.25 -17.20 14.33
N PRO A 192 -1.38 -16.99 13.31
CA PRO A 192 -1.64 -16.07 12.20
C PRO A 192 -2.89 -16.44 11.41
N ILE A 193 -3.72 -15.44 11.07
CA ILE A 193 -4.96 -15.63 10.31
C ILE A 193 -4.78 -15.19 8.86
N ALA A 194 -5.28 -15.97 7.91
CA ALA A 194 -5.34 -15.55 6.51
C ALA A 194 -6.35 -14.41 6.34
N ILE A 195 -6.04 -13.42 5.50
CA ILE A 195 -6.95 -12.30 5.24
C ILE A 195 -8.32 -12.76 4.74
N GLU A 196 -8.40 -13.82 3.94
CA GLU A 196 -9.68 -14.38 3.48
C GLU A 196 -10.53 -14.96 4.62
N ASP A 197 -9.91 -15.62 5.60
CA ASP A 197 -10.62 -16.16 6.76
C ASP A 197 -11.13 -15.03 7.65
N LEU A 198 -10.31 -14.00 7.85
CA LEU A 198 -10.70 -12.80 8.58
C LEU A 198 -11.92 -12.11 7.93
N ILE A 199 -11.92 -11.97 6.60
CA ILE A 199 -13.07 -11.41 5.87
C ILE A 199 -14.29 -12.34 5.99
N ALA A 200 -14.10 -13.66 5.97
CA ALA A 200 -15.19 -14.61 6.16
C ALA A 200 -15.85 -14.47 7.55
N TYR A 201 -15.06 -14.31 8.63
CA TYR A 201 -15.60 -14.00 9.96
C TYR A 201 -16.39 -12.70 9.98
N LEU A 202 -15.83 -11.62 9.40
CA LEU A 202 -16.49 -10.32 9.35
C LEU A 202 -17.82 -10.37 8.59
N ILE A 203 -17.90 -11.13 7.49
CA ILE A 203 -19.12 -11.32 6.72
C ILE A 203 -20.14 -12.19 7.48
N ALA A 204 -19.69 -13.27 8.12
CA ALA A 204 -20.56 -14.16 8.89
C ALA A 204 -21.18 -13.46 10.12
N ALA A 205 -20.48 -12.47 10.69
CA ALA A 205 -21.00 -11.64 11.79
C ALA A 205 -22.23 -10.79 11.44
N LEU A 206 -22.60 -10.63 10.17
CA LEU A 206 -23.88 -10.02 9.80
C LEU A 206 -25.08 -10.87 10.17
N ASP A 207 -24.90 -12.19 10.24
CA ASP A 207 -26.01 -13.14 10.38
C ASP A 207 -26.04 -13.82 11.75
N VAL A 208 -24.97 -13.65 12.54
CA VAL A 208 -24.86 -14.22 13.87
C VAL A 208 -25.99 -13.71 14.77
N GLN A 209 -26.61 -14.64 15.48
CA GLN A 209 -27.60 -14.34 16.52
C GLN A 209 -26.85 -14.32 17.85
N LEU A 210 -26.87 -13.17 18.52
CA LEU A 210 -26.19 -12.97 19.80
C LEU A 210 -27.09 -12.13 20.70
N ASP A 211 -27.22 -12.58 21.95
CA ASP A 211 -27.87 -11.84 23.01
C ASP A 211 -26.86 -10.85 23.61
N GLY A 212 -26.82 -9.64 23.05
CA GLY A 212 -25.94 -8.57 23.51
C GLY A 212 -24.57 -8.57 22.83
N SER A 213 -23.52 -8.32 23.62
CA SER A 213 -22.16 -8.11 23.13
C SER A 213 -21.27 -9.32 23.43
N ALA A 214 -20.45 -9.72 22.46
CA ALA A 214 -19.54 -10.85 22.59
C ALA A 214 -18.15 -10.54 22.03
N VAL A 215 -17.14 -11.19 22.59
CA VAL A 215 -15.75 -11.12 22.13
C VAL A 215 -15.39 -12.49 21.56
N PHE A 216 -14.82 -12.50 20.36
CA PHE A 216 -14.38 -13.71 19.68
C PHE A 216 -12.90 -13.58 19.34
N GLU A 217 -12.09 -14.49 19.86
CA GLU A 217 -10.69 -14.61 19.47
C GLU A 217 -10.60 -15.37 18.14
N ILE A 218 -9.87 -14.82 17.17
CA ILE A 218 -9.72 -15.43 15.85
C ILE A 218 -8.25 -15.52 15.43
N GLY A 219 -7.89 -16.69 14.92
CA GLY A 219 -6.54 -17.04 14.46
C GLY A 219 -6.61 -18.09 13.36
N GLY A 220 -5.47 -18.40 12.76
CA GLY A 220 -5.33 -19.53 11.82
C GLY A 220 -5.33 -20.89 12.51
N ALA A 221 -5.19 -21.95 11.74
CA ALA A 221 -5.11 -23.31 12.27
C ALA A 221 -3.81 -23.59 13.05
N ASP A 222 -2.71 -22.92 12.67
CA ASP A 222 -1.38 -23.21 13.20
C ASP A 222 -0.92 -22.18 14.24
N ARG A 223 -0.44 -22.67 15.39
CA ARG A 223 0.31 -21.89 16.36
C ARG A 223 1.79 -21.92 15.99
N VAL A 224 2.35 -20.77 15.62
CA VAL A 224 3.74 -20.64 15.16
C VAL A 224 4.43 -19.47 15.85
N SER A 225 5.76 -19.49 15.88
CA SER A 225 6.51 -18.31 16.28
C SER A 225 6.65 -17.32 15.12
N TYR A 226 6.99 -16.07 15.39
CA TYR A 226 7.38 -15.12 14.34
C TYR A 226 8.54 -15.64 13.47
N GLY A 227 9.48 -16.37 14.09
CA GLY A 227 10.53 -17.11 13.39
C GLY A 227 9.96 -18.16 12.43
N GLY A 228 8.95 -18.91 12.87
CA GLY A 228 8.23 -19.89 12.05
C GLY A 228 7.55 -19.25 10.84
N ILE A 229 6.89 -18.10 11.01
CA ILE A 229 6.28 -17.34 9.90
C ILE A 229 7.34 -16.94 8.86
N MET A 230 8.48 -16.41 9.33
CA MET A 230 9.60 -16.03 8.46
C MET A 230 10.23 -17.22 7.74
N GLN A 231 10.36 -18.36 8.43
CA GLN A 231 10.85 -19.62 7.85
C GLN A 231 9.90 -20.16 6.79
N GLU A 232 8.59 -20.14 7.04
CA GLU A 232 7.60 -20.61 6.08
C GLU A 232 7.58 -19.74 4.82
N TYR A 233 7.63 -18.42 4.98
CA TYR A 233 7.81 -17.50 3.84
C TYR A 233 9.11 -17.79 3.07
N ALA A 234 10.23 -18.00 3.78
CA ALA A 234 11.52 -18.32 3.16
C ALA A 234 11.46 -19.63 2.37
N ARG A 235 10.85 -20.67 2.94
CA ARG A 235 10.66 -22.00 2.34
C ARG A 235 9.92 -21.89 1.02
N GLN A 236 8.76 -21.22 0.99
CA GLN A 236 7.97 -21.07 -0.23
C GLN A 236 8.64 -20.20 -1.30
N ARG A 237 9.53 -19.27 -0.91
CA ARG A 237 10.29 -18.41 -1.83
C ARG A 237 11.64 -18.99 -2.26
N GLY A 238 11.96 -20.22 -1.85
CA GLY A 238 13.23 -20.89 -2.14
C GLY A 238 14.44 -20.16 -1.53
N LEU A 239 14.25 -19.49 -0.39
CA LEU A 239 15.27 -18.69 0.27
C LEU A 239 15.84 -19.43 1.47
N ARG A 240 17.17 -19.47 1.58
CA ARG A 240 17.86 -19.94 2.79
C ARG A 240 18.17 -18.77 3.70
N ARG A 241 17.71 -18.83 4.95
CA ARG A 241 17.87 -17.76 5.94
C ARG A 241 18.47 -18.30 7.22
N LEU A 242 19.64 -17.80 7.58
CA LEU A 242 20.30 -18.16 8.83
C LEU A 242 19.81 -17.23 9.93
N MET A 243 19.08 -17.77 10.92
CA MET A 243 18.62 -17.01 12.09
C MET A 243 19.54 -17.29 13.27
N ILE A 244 20.23 -16.25 13.75
CA ILE A 244 21.14 -16.31 14.89
C ILE A 244 20.44 -15.66 16.08
N PRO A 245 19.97 -16.42 17.08
CA PRO A 245 19.31 -15.85 18.25
C PRO A 245 20.33 -15.15 19.15
N VAL A 246 19.99 -13.95 19.61
CA VAL A 246 20.81 -13.22 20.59
C VAL A 246 19.95 -12.85 21.82
N PRO A 247 20.48 -13.04 23.04
CA PRO A 247 19.68 -12.95 24.27
C PRO A 247 19.19 -11.54 24.58
N VAL A 248 19.93 -10.48 24.21
CA VAL A 248 19.55 -9.11 24.52
C VAL A 248 19.93 -8.17 23.36
N LEU A 249 19.10 -8.12 22.31
CA LEU A 249 19.08 -6.93 21.47
C LEU A 249 18.05 -5.98 22.09
N SER A 250 18.49 -4.81 22.57
CA SER A 250 17.55 -3.85 23.15
C SER A 250 16.46 -3.52 22.10
N PRO A 251 15.18 -3.33 22.51
CA PRO A 251 14.10 -2.88 21.62
C PRO A 251 14.53 -1.74 20.70
N TRP A 252 15.29 -0.80 21.26
CA TRP A 252 15.80 0.38 20.58
C TRP A 252 16.82 0.04 19.47
N LEU A 253 17.76 -0.88 19.72
CA LEU A 253 18.72 -1.33 18.70
C LEU A 253 18.03 -2.11 17.58
N SER A 254 17.04 -2.94 17.94
CA SER A 254 16.23 -3.72 17.00
C SER A 254 15.45 -2.80 16.06
N ALA A 255 14.82 -1.75 16.61
CA ALA A 255 14.06 -0.77 15.85
C ALA A 255 14.94 0.09 14.95
N ARG A 256 16.17 0.45 15.37
CA ARG A 256 17.13 1.19 14.53
C ARG A 256 17.66 0.35 13.37
N TRP A 257 17.97 -0.91 13.62
CA TRP A 257 18.41 -1.85 12.60
C TRP A 257 17.30 -2.14 11.57
N LEU A 258 16.04 -2.30 12.02
CA LEU A 258 14.89 -2.37 11.13
C LEU A 258 14.66 -1.06 10.35
N GLY A 259 14.94 0.11 10.94
CA GLY A 259 14.85 1.40 10.25
C GLY A 259 15.84 1.53 9.08
N LEU A 260 17.01 0.91 9.17
CA LEU A 260 17.99 0.81 8.08
C LEU A 260 17.52 -0.12 6.95
N VAL A 261 16.86 -1.22 7.30
CA VAL A 261 16.40 -2.23 6.35
C VAL A 261 15.03 -1.88 5.76
N THR A 262 14.22 -1.08 6.46
CA THR A 262 12.82 -0.76 6.11
C THR A 262 12.47 0.70 6.46
N PRO A 263 13.00 1.71 5.74
CA PRO A 263 12.77 3.13 6.07
C PRO A 263 11.28 3.53 6.00
N LEU A 264 10.52 2.97 5.04
CA LEU A 264 9.10 3.26 4.84
C LEU A 264 8.21 2.82 6.03
N TYR A 265 8.72 1.91 6.87
CA TYR A 265 7.98 1.31 7.98
C TYR A 265 8.56 1.67 9.35
N ALA A 266 9.59 2.53 9.44
CA ALA A 266 10.30 2.78 10.70
C ALA A 266 9.43 3.41 11.80
N ARG A 267 8.37 4.16 11.45
CA ARG A 267 7.47 4.82 12.41
C ARG A 267 6.31 3.92 12.84
N VAL A 268 5.61 3.30 11.89
CA VAL A 268 4.48 2.38 12.16
C VAL A 268 4.99 1.02 12.68
N GLY A 269 6.08 0.53 12.10
CA GLY A 269 6.70 -0.73 12.45
C GLY A 269 7.31 -0.77 13.84
N ARG A 270 7.70 0.37 14.43
CA ARG A 270 8.16 0.40 15.83
C ARG A 270 7.03 0.07 16.80
N LYS A 271 5.87 0.71 16.64
CA LYS A 271 4.68 0.46 17.47
C LYS A 271 4.16 -0.98 17.30
N MET A 272 4.23 -1.52 16.08
CA MET A 272 3.92 -2.93 15.82
C MET A 272 4.97 -3.90 16.39
N LEU A 273 6.26 -3.54 16.39
CA LEU A 273 7.31 -4.41 16.93
C LEU A 273 7.19 -4.57 18.45
N ASP A 274 6.70 -3.55 19.14
CA ASP A 274 6.41 -3.67 20.57
C ASP A 274 5.23 -4.65 20.81
N SER A 275 4.22 -4.67 19.93
CA SER A 275 3.12 -5.65 20.03
C SER A 275 3.53 -7.09 19.70
N VAL A 276 4.57 -7.29 18.89
CA VAL A 276 5.14 -8.61 18.56
C VAL A 276 5.67 -9.35 19.80
N ARG A 277 5.92 -8.64 20.90
CA ARG A 277 6.36 -9.23 22.17
C ARG A 277 5.24 -9.95 22.91
N ASN A 278 4.00 -9.50 22.71
CA ASN A 278 2.83 -10.11 23.32
C ASN A 278 2.45 -11.38 22.51
N PRO A 279 2.26 -12.54 23.17
CA PRO A 279 1.67 -13.69 22.51
C PRO A 279 0.30 -13.36 21.94
N THR A 280 0.03 -13.81 20.71
CA THR A 280 -1.24 -13.60 20.01
C THR A 280 -1.83 -14.94 19.57
N VAL A 281 -2.03 -15.80 20.55
CA VAL A 281 -2.55 -17.16 20.41
C VAL A 281 -4.00 -17.19 20.89
N VAL A 282 -4.86 -17.91 20.19
CA VAL A 282 -6.27 -18.05 20.58
C VAL A 282 -6.35 -18.96 21.81
N GLU A 283 -6.87 -18.46 22.93
CA GLU A 283 -7.15 -19.21 24.15
C GLU A 283 -8.61 -19.65 24.22
N ASP A 284 -9.53 -18.84 23.66
CA ASP A 284 -10.95 -19.16 23.54
C ASP A 284 -11.34 -19.58 22.11
N GLY A 285 -11.67 -20.86 21.93
CA GLY A 285 -12.04 -21.46 20.65
C GLY A 285 -13.48 -21.20 20.19
N HIS A 286 -14.32 -20.52 20.99
CA HIS A 286 -15.77 -20.37 20.77
C HIS A 286 -16.13 -19.75 19.40
N ALA A 287 -15.22 -18.99 18.78
CA ALA A 287 -15.42 -18.47 17.43
C ALA A 287 -15.65 -19.58 16.38
N LEU A 288 -15.01 -20.74 16.54
CA LEU A 288 -15.15 -21.87 15.61
C LEU A 288 -16.50 -22.57 15.73
N ASP A 289 -17.15 -22.47 16.89
CA ASP A 289 -18.47 -23.04 17.13
C ASP A 289 -19.58 -22.14 16.58
N VAL A 290 -19.36 -20.82 16.63
CA VAL A 290 -20.36 -19.82 16.23
C VAL A 290 -20.31 -19.49 14.74
N PHE A 291 -19.12 -19.47 14.13
CA PHE A 291 -18.96 -19.05 12.74
C PHE A 291 -18.59 -20.23 11.83
N PRO A 292 -19.16 -20.32 10.62
CA PRO A 292 -18.88 -21.39 9.66
C PRO A 292 -17.56 -21.16 8.92
N VAL A 293 -16.50 -20.76 9.63
CA VAL A 293 -15.18 -20.47 9.08
C VAL A 293 -14.24 -21.60 9.50
N ARG A 294 -13.50 -22.14 8.53
CA ARG A 294 -12.42 -23.10 8.79
C ARG A 294 -11.10 -22.39 8.53
N PRO A 295 -10.38 -21.95 9.58
CA PRO A 295 -9.15 -21.20 9.39
C PRO A 295 -8.10 -22.03 8.69
N ARG A 296 -7.34 -21.37 7.81
CA ARG A 296 -6.25 -21.97 7.06
C ARG A 296 -5.01 -22.11 7.92
N GLY A 297 -4.17 -23.07 7.54
CA GLY A 297 -2.82 -23.18 8.07
C GLY A 297 -1.90 -22.07 7.54
N ILE A 298 -0.77 -21.86 8.20
CA ILE A 298 0.20 -20.82 7.84
C ILE A 298 0.76 -21.03 6.42
N ALA A 299 0.97 -22.29 6.03
CA ALA A 299 1.48 -22.61 4.70
C ALA A 299 0.52 -22.15 3.60
N GLU A 300 -0.77 -22.47 3.73
CA GLU A 300 -1.78 -22.04 2.75
C GLU A 300 -1.96 -20.52 2.78
N ALA A 301 -1.98 -19.89 3.96
CA ALA A 301 -2.09 -18.43 4.09
C ALA A 301 -0.94 -17.70 3.36
N VAL A 302 0.30 -18.15 3.55
CA VAL A 302 1.47 -17.60 2.86
C VAL A 302 1.40 -17.86 1.35
N GLU A 303 1.03 -19.07 0.93
CA GLU A 303 0.94 -19.44 -0.49
C GLU A 303 -0.04 -18.52 -1.22
N ARG A 304 -1.23 -18.30 -0.64
CA ARG A 304 -2.25 -17.43 -1.22
C ARG A 304 -1.79 -15.98 -1.27
N ALA A 305 -1.15 -15.50 -0.21
CA ALA A 305 -0.57 -14.16 -0.19
C ALA A 305 0.46 -13.98 -1.33
N LEU A 306 1.31 -14.98 -1.59
CA LEU A 306 2.26 -14.97 -2.71
C LEU A 306 1.56 -15.01 -4.07
N ARG A 307 0.55 -15.88 -4.25
CA ARG A 307 -0.22 -15.96 -5.51
C ARG A 307 -0.94 -14.64 -5.83
N SER A 308 -1.48 -13.96 -4.83
CA SER A 308 -2.10 -12.63 -5.02
C SER A 308 -1.09 -11.56 -5.38
N GLU A 309 0.12 -11.59 -4.80
CA GLU A 309 1.25 -10.72 -5.21
C GLU A 309 1.58 -10.94 -6.69
N ASP A 310 1.73 -12.21 -7.10
CA ASP A 310 2.04 -12.57 -8.47
C ASP A 310 0.93 -12.18 -9.45
N ARG A 311 -0.35 -12.28 -9.06
CA ARG A 311 -1.48 -11.81 -9.88
C ARG A 311 -1.47 -10.30 -10.07
N ILE A 312 -1.26 -9.51 -9.02
CA ILE A 312 -1.17 -8.05 -9.13
C ILE A 312 -0.02 -7.66 -10.06
N ILE A 313 1.14 -8.31 -9.89
CA ILE A 313 2.30 -8.12 -10.76
C ILE A 313 2.00 -8.58 -12.19
N ALA A 314 1.29 -9.70 -12.38
CA ALA A 314 0.95 -10.25 -13.67
C ALA A 314 -0.12 -9.43 -14.41
N GLU A 315 -1.15 -8.93 -13.71
CA GLU A 315 -2.17 -8.01 -14.26
C GLU A 315 -1.51 -6.71 -14.72
N THR A 316 -0.57 -6.18 -13.92
CA THR A 316 0.27 -5.05 -14.34
C THR A 316 1.10 -5.39 -15.58
N ARG A 317 1.68 -6.61 -15.64
CA ARG A 317 2.46 -7.09 -16.80
C ARG A 317 1.60 -7.43 -18.03
N TRP A 318 0.33 -7.80 -17.87
CA TRP A 318 -0.57 -8.18 -18.96
C TRP A 318 -1.18 -6.94 -19.60
N SER A 319 -1.46 -5.90 -18.82
CA SER A 319 -1.68 -4.55 -19.36
C SER A 319 -0.45 -4.03 -20.12
N ASP A 320 0.76 -4.39 -19.70
CA ASP A 320 2.01 -4.06 -20.42
C ASP A 320 2.20 -4.89 -21.71
N ALA A 321 1.76 -6.15 -21.73
CA ALA A 321 1.97 -7.09 -22.85
C ALA A 321 1.02 -6.86 -24.06
N LEU A 322 -0.07 -6.12 -23.87
CA LEU A 322 -0.96 -5.69 -24.96
C LEU A 322 -0.38 -4.52 -25.78
N SER A 323 0.76 -3.95 -25.36
CA SER A 323 1.49 -2.93 -26.09
C SER A 323 2.82 -3.47 -26.64
N SER A 324 2.81 -3.64 -27.96
CA SER A 324 3.92 -3.68 -28.94
C SER A 324 4.86 -4.91 -29.08
N LYS A 325 4.91 -5.36 -30.34
CA LYS A 325 5.88 -6.26 -30.98
C LYS A 325 7.33 -5.78 -30.77
N GLY A 326 8.07 -6.49 -29.93
CA GLY A 326 9.51 -6.41 -29.79
C GLY A 326 9.93 -7.40 -28.71
N ALA A 327 11.02 -8.13 -28.88
CA ALA A 327 11.45 -9.13 -27.91
C ALA A 327 11.77 -8.47 -26.55
N THR A 328 10.80 -8.49 -25.65
CA THR A 328 10.93 -8.02 -24.28
C THR A 328 11.86 -8.96 -23.51
N ARG A 329 12.83 -8.42 -22.77
CA ARG A 329 13.59 -9.24 -21.82
C ARG A 329 12.61 -9.84 -20.82
N SER A 330 12.53 -11.17 -20.78
CA SER A 330 11.76 -11.88 -19.77
C SER A 330 12.46 -11.74 -18.42
N TRP A 331 11.85 -10.96 -17.53
CA TRP A 331 12.27 -10.82 -16.13
C TRP A 331 11.51 -11.77 -15.20
N ALA A 332 10.93 -12.83 -15.74
CA ALA A 332 10.28 -13.88 -14.96
C ALA A 332 11.29 -14.47 -13.95
N GLY A 333 10.92 -14.52 -12.67
CA GLY A 333 11.79 -15.02 -11.60
C GLY A 333 12.83 -14.04 -11.05
N THR A 334 12.94 -12.81 -11.57
CA THR A 334 13.92 -11.82 -11.06
C THR A 334 13.37 -11.08 -9.83
N LYS A 335 14.11 -11.12 -8.70
CA LYS A 335 13.74 -10.46 -7.43
C LYS A 335 14.23 -9.00 -7.40
N PHE A 336 13.30 -8.05 -7.50
CA PHE A 336 13.58 -6.62 -7.31
C PHE A 336 13.48 -6.24 -5.83
N LEU A 337 14.37 -5.37 -5.35
CA LEU A 337 14.33 -4.75 -4.01
C LEU A 337 13.37 -3.55 -4.01
N SER A 338 13.28 -2.79 -2.90
CA SER A 338 12.38 -1.63 -2.88
C SER A 338 12.77 -0.61 -3.93
N ARG A 339 11.74 -0.15 -4.65
CA ARG A 339 11.79 1.02 -5.49
C ARG A 339 12.40 2.21 -4.75
N ILE A 340 13.45 2.77 -5.32
CA ILE A 340 14.05 4.03 -4.92
C ILE A 340 13.41 5.12 -5.76
N VAL A 341 13.03 6.22 -5.12
CA VAL A 341 12.43 7.39 -5.77
C VAL A 341 13.22 8.61 -5.35
N ASP A 342 13.76 9.32 -6.34
CA ASP A 342 14.47 10.59 -6.18
C ASP A 342 13.70 11.65 -6.96
N SER A 343 13.05 12.58 -6.25
CA SER A 343 12.17 13.59 -6.83
C SER A 343 12.67 15.00 -6.51
N ARG A 344 12.74 15.84 -7.54
CA ARG A 344 13.16 17.24 -7.47
C ARG A 344 12.13 18.12 -8.14
N THR A 345 11.99 19.36 -7.68
CA THR A 345 11.01 20.31 -8.21
C THR A 345 11.64 21.68 -8.46
N VAL A 346 11.18 22.37 -9.51
CA VAL A 346 11.53 23.77 -9.80
C VAL A 346 10.27 24.53 -10.21
N HIS A 347 10.17 25.79 -9.78
CA HIS A 347 9.09 26.69 -10.21
C HIS A 347 9.50 27.45 -11.48
N VAL A 348 8.57 27.60 -12.41
CA VAL A 348 8.74 28.37 -13.65
C VAL A 348 7.56 29.31 -13.84
N ASP A 349 7.82 30.54 -14.28
CA ASP A 349 6.80 31.60 -14.40
C ASP A 349 6.04 31.51 -15.73
N CYS A 350 5.56 30.32 -16.09
CA CYS A 350 4.85 30.06 -17.33
C CYS A 350 3.69 29.08 -17.14
N ALA A 351 2.76 29.04 -18.10
CA ALA A 351 1.68 28.06 -18.11
C ALA A 351 2.21 26.63 -18.39
N PRO A 352 1.50 25.57 -17.95
CA PRO A 352 1.97 24.19 -18.09
C PRO A 352 2.38 23.81 -19.51
N ALA A 353 1.64 24.26 -20.52
CA ALA A 353 1.97 24.04 -21.93
C ALA A 353 3.36 24.61 -22.31
N GLY A 354 3.71 25.80 -21.82
CA GLY A 354 5.02 26.41 -22.04
C GLY A 354 6.14 25.74 -21.24
N ALA A 355 5.85 25.28 -20.02
CA ALA A 355 6.77 24.52 -19.18
C ALA A 355 7.11 23.14 -19.79
N PHE A 356 6.15 22.57 -20.53
CA PHE A 356 6.29 21.25 -21.13
C PHE A 356 7.05 21.24 -22.47
N VAL A 357 7.22 22.40 -23.13
CA VAL A 357 7.96 22.50 -24.41
C VAL A 357 9.42 22.02 -24.31
N PRO A 358 10.22 22.43 -23.31
CA PRO A 358 11.58 21.88 -23.19
C PRO A 358 11.58 20.40 -22.83
N ILE A 359 10.62 19.94 -22.02
CA ILE A 359 10.50 18.53 -21.61
C ILE A 359 10.24 17.63 -22.81
N ARG A 360 9.32 18.02 -23.72
CA ARG A 360 9.05 17.26 -24.95
C ARG A 360 10.22 17.26 -25.92
N ARG A 361 11.18 18.19 -25.80
CA ARG A 361 12.36 18.35 -26.69
C ARG A 361 13.63 17.66 -26.17
N ILE A 362 13.56 16.98 -25.02
CA ILE A 362 14.70 16.23 -24.46
C ILE A 362 15.25 15.23 -25.49
N GLY A 363 16.58 15.18 -25.60
CA GLY A 363 17.35 14.33 -26.50
C GLY A 363 17.56 14.92 -27.89
N GLY A 364 18.11 14.13 -28.82
CA GLY A 364 18.45 14.60 -30.16
C GLY A 364 19.50 15.72 -30.14
N GLU A 365 19.35 16.73 -30.99
CA GLU A 365 20.27 17.87 -31.09
C GLU A 365 20.24 18.80 -29.86
N VAL A 366 19.17 18.75 -29.08
CA VAL A 366 18.98 19.56 -27.86
C VAL A 366 19.71 18.95 -26.65
N GLY A 367 19.91 17.62 -26.66
CA GLY A 367 20.53 16.90 -25.55
C GLY A 367 19.63 16.84 -24.30
N TRP A 368 20.26 16.60 -23.16
CA TRP A 368 19.64 16.41 -21.85
C TRP A 368 19.68 17.67 -20.99
N TYR A 369 19.94 18.84 -21.59
CA TYR A 369 20.07 20.16 -20.95
C TYR A 369 21.21 20.30 -19.92
N TYR A 370 21.88 19.21 -19.56
CA TYR A 370 23.02 19.20 -18.66
C TYR A 370 23.80 17.88 -18.71
N GLY A 371 25.13 17.99 -18.69
CA GLY A 371 26.01 16.83 -18.56
C GLY A 371 25.92 15.85 -19.73
N ASP A 372 25.64 16.33 -20.95
CA ASP A 372 25.48 15.50 -22.16
C ASP A 372 26.64 14.52 -22.39
N TRP A 373 27.87 14.96 -22.10
CA TRP A 373 29.06 14.11 -22.18
C TRP A 373 29.01 12.91 -21.20
N LEU A 374 28.39 13.04 -20.01
CA LEU A 374 28.19 11.92 -19.07
C LEU A 374 27.18 10.92 -19.62
N TRP A 375 26.12 11.40 -20.27
CA TRP A 375 25.14 10.55 -20.95
C TRP A 375 25.76 9.82 -22.15
N GLN A 376 26.64 10.49 -22.90
CA GLN A 376 27.42 9.87 -23.96
C GLN A 376 28.39 8.80 -23.45
N ILE A 377 29.14 9.08 -22.37
CA ILE A 377 30.00 8.08 -21.71
C ILE A 377 29.15 6.89 -21.25
N ARG A 378 28.01 7.14 -20.62
CA ARG A 378 27.14 6.08 -20.14
C ARG A 378 26.60 5.22 -21.28
N GLY A 379 26.22 5.84 -22.40
CA GLY A 379 25.78 5.15 -23.61
C GLY A 379 26.90 4.35 -24.28
N PHE A 380 28.13 4.87 -24.28
CA PHE A 380 29.31 4.14 -24.77
C PHE A 380 29.61 2.91 -23.91
N LEU A 381 29.63 3.06 -22.58
CA LEU A 381 29.78 1.95 -21.63
C LEU A 381 28.68 0.91 -21.79
N ASP A 382 27.44 1.34 -22.05
CA ASP A 382 26.32 0.45 -22.33
C ASP A 382 26.55 -0.40 -23.58
N LEU A 383 27.04 0.22 -24.65
CA LEU A 383 27.31 -0.44 -25.91
C LEU A 383 28.40 -1.51 -25.75
N LEU A 384 29.45 -1.23 -24.97
CA LEU A 384 30.54 -2.18 -24.69
C LEU A 384 30.05 -3.45 -23.99
N VAL A 385 29.01 -3.35 -23.17
CA VAL A 385 28.40 -4.52 -22.51
C VAL A 385 27.23 -5.10 -23.31
N GLY A 386 26.98 -4.65 -24.56
CA GLY A 386 25.91 -5.15 -25.44
C GLY A 386 24.52 -4.63 -25.08
N GLY A 387 24.42 -3.42 -24.55
CA GLY A 387 23.18 -2.68 -24.34
C GLY A 387 22.74 -1.89 -25.58
N ALA A 388 21.73 -1.03 -25.43
CA ALA A 388 21.13 -0.26 -26.53
C ALA A 388 22.08 0.83 -27.08
N GLY A 389 22.96 1.37 -26.23
CA GLY A 389 23.88 2.47 -26.60
C GLY A 389 23.16 3.78 -26.94
N THR A 390 23.89 4.77 -27.48
CA THR A 390 23.34 6.06 -27.97
C THR A 390 22.97 6.06 -29.46
N ARG A 391 22.99 4.90 -30.12
CA ARG A 391 22.82 4.80 -31.59
C ARG A 391 21.36 4.92 -32.06
N ARG A 392 20.41 5.19 -31.17
CA ARG A 392 18.99 5.37 -31.48
C ARG A 392 18.62 6.83 -31.28
N GLY A 393 18.64 7.59 -32.38
CA GLY A 393 18.17 8.97 -32.39
C GLY A 393 16.66 9.08 -32.14
N ARG A 394 16.17 10.31 -32.06
CA ARG A 394 14.75 10.62 -31.94
C ARG A 394 14.05 10.52 -33.29
N ARG A 395 12.73 10.26 -33.29
CA ARG A 395 11.88 10.20 -34.49
C ARG A 395 11.61 11.58 -35.08
N ASP A 396 11.28 12.53 -34.23
CA ASP A 396 10.88 13.91 -34.56
C ASP A 396 11.51 14.83 -33.52
N PRO A 397 12.09 16.00 -33.82
CA PRO A 397 12.78 16.87 -32.86
C PRO A 397 11.86 17.69 -31.93
N GLU A 398 10.57 17.80 -32.25
CA GLU A 398 9.60 18.62 -31.53
C GLU A 398 8.63 17.78 -30.69
N ASP A 399 8.17 16.65 -31.21
CA ASP A 399 7.19 15.79 -30.53
C ASP A 399 7.70 14.39 -30.22
N VAL A 400 7.14 13.80 -29.16
CA VAL A 400 7.44 12.44 -28.68
C VAL A 400 6.16 11.65 -28.52
N LEU A 401 6.13 10.42 -29.04
CA LEU A 401 5.02 9.50 -28.90
C LEU A 401 5.39 8.30 -28.02
N PRO A 402 4.41 7.66 -27.36
CA PRO A 402 4.64 6.38 -26.69
C PRO A 402 5.29 5.36 -27.64
N GLY A 403 6.38 4.77 -27.19
CA GLY A 403 7.20 3.84 -27.96
C GLY A 403 8.43 4.45 -28.63
N ASP A 404 8.50 5.79 -28.78
CA ASP A 404 9.68 6.47 -29.35
C ASP A 404 10.92 6.25 -28.47
N THR A 405 12.11 6.29 -29.08
CA THR A 405 13.39 6.16 -28.37
C THR A 405 14.09 7.50 -28.26
N ILE A 406 14.65 7.77 -27.08
CA ILE A 406 15.50 8.92 -26.78
C ILE A 406 16.81 8.35 -26.23
N ASP A 407 17.81 8.21 -27.09
CA ASP A 407 19.06 7.49 -26.79
C ASP A 407 18.77 6.04 -26.30
N PHE A 408 19.11 5.75 -25.05
CA PHE A 408 18.88 4.48 -24.36
C PHE A 408 17.63 4.51 -23.47
N TRP A 409 16.72 5.46 -23.68
CA TRP A 409 15.42 5.53 -23.03
C TRP A 409 14.30 5.27 -24.05
N ARG A 410 13.22 4.66 -23.59
CA ARG A 410 11.97 4.50 -24.34
C ARG A 410 10.87 5.32 -23.71
N VAL A 411 10.12 6.05 -24.52
CA VAL A 411 8.93 6.77 -24.08
C VAL A 411 7.84 5.76 -23.70
N GLU A 412 7.49 5.72 -22.42
CA GLU A 412 6.47 4.81 -21.88
C GLU A 412 5.09 5.47 -21.89
N THR A 413 5.02 6.76 -21.55
CA THR A 413 3.76 7.51 -21.50
C THR A 413 4.00 8.99 -21.78
N VAL A 414 3.10 9.60 -22.54
CA VAL A 414 3.05 11.05 -22.77
C VAL A 414 1.62 11.51 -22.52
N GLU A 415 1.44 12.41 -21.54
CA GLU A 415 0.21 13.19 -21.34
C GLU A 415 0.53 14.64 -21.72
N PRO A 416 -0.08 15.19 -22.78
CA PRO A 416 0.22 16.54 -23.25
C PRO A 416 0.15 17.58 -22.12
N ASP A 417 1.16 18.44 -22.07
CA ASP A 417 1.30 19.56 -21.13
C ASP A 417 1.35 19.17 -19.64
N ARG A 418 1.44 17.87 -19.34
CA ARG A 418 1.32 17.35 -17.98
C ARG A 418 2.40 16.35 -17.62
N ARG A 419 2.70 15.35 -18.46
CA ARG A 419 3.57 14.24 -18.06
C ARG A 419 4.34 13.61 -19.21
N LEU A 420 5.62 13.36 -19.00
CA LEU A 420 6.46 12.53 -19.86
C LEU A 420 7.18 11.50 -19.00
N ARG A 421 7.04 10.22 -19.34
CA ARG A 421 7.70 9.12 -18.64
C ARG A 421 8.58 8.30 -19.58
N LEU A 422 9.83 8.13 -19.18
CA LEU A 422 10.86 7.43 -19.91
C LEU A 422 11.30 6.19 -19.13
N GLN A 423 11.38 5.04 -19.79
CA GLN A 423 11.92 3.79 -19.24
C GLN A 423 13.34 3.55 -19.79
N ALA A 424 14.28 3.19 -18.92
CA ALA A 424 15.65 2.90 -19.34
C ALA A 424 15.75 1.53 -20.05
N GLU A 425 16.33 1.51 -21.24
CA GLU A 425 16.66 0.29 -22.00
C GLU A 425 18.12 -0.16 -21.80
N MET A 426 18.96 0.68 -21.21
CA MET A 426 20.37 0.36 -20.93
C MET A 426 20.51 -0.88 -20.03
N LYS A 427 21.67 -1.53 -20.04
CA LYS A 427 22.00 -2.60 -19.09
C LYS A 427 22.33 -1.98 -17.73
N LEU A 428 21.43 -2.19 -16.77
CA LEU A 428 21.63 -1.83 -15.37
C LEU A 428 21.20 -3.01 -14.46
N PRO A 429 21.78 -3.14 -13.24
CA PRO A 429 21.36 -4.15 -12.26
C PRO A 429 20.03 -3.76 -11.60
N GLY A 430 19.00 -3.52 -12.40
CA GLY A 430 17.72 -2.95 -11.96
C GLY A 430 16.80 -2.59 -13.13
N ARG A 431 15.69 -1.93 -12.82
CA ARG A 431 14.88 -1.16 -13.78
C ARG A 431 14.94 0.31 -13.39
N ALA A 432 14.94 1.21 -14.36
CA ALA A 432 14.96 2.63 -14.09
C ALA A 432 13.92 3.36 -14.95
N TRP A 433 13.33 4.40 -14.38
CA TRP A 433 12.47 5.35 -15.08
C TRP A 433 12.90 6.77 -14.73
N LEU A 434 12.65 7.67 -15.66
CA LEU A 434 12.79 9.11 -15.47
C LEU A 434 11.48 9.75 -15.91
N GLU A 435 10.84 10.45 -14.99
CA GLU A 435 9.51 11.03 -15.18
C GLU A 435 9.57 12.54 -14.96
N PHE A 436 8.86 13.28 -15.81
CA PHE A 436 8.63 14.70 -15.67
C PHE A 436 7.13 14.94 -15.56
N GLU A 437 6.74 15.70 -14.55
CA GLU A 437 5.37 16.16 -14.36
C GLU A 437 5.34 17.68 -14.28
N VAL A 438 4.31 18.27 -14.87
CA VAL A 438 4.06 19.71 -14.81
C VAL A 438 2.70 19.92 -14.15
N ALA A 439 2.69 20.70 -13.08
CA ALA A 439 1.47 21.08 -12.38
C ALA A 439 1.32 22.61 -12.36
N PRO A 440 0.11 23.16 -12.52
CA PRO A 440 -0.12 24.59 -12.37
C PRO A 440 0.13 25.04 -10.92
N ASP A 441 0.67 26.24 -10.76
CA ASP A 441 0.88 26.91 -9.47
C ASP A 441 0.41 28.38 -9.54
N ALA A 442 0.18 29.02 -8.40
CA ALA A 442 -0.42 30.36 -8.31
C ALA A 442 0.35 31.45 -9.09
N LYS A 443 1.64 31.23 -9.40
CA LYS A 443 2.50 32.16 -10.14
C LYS A 443 3.08 31.58 -11.42
N GLY A 444 2.59 30.42 -11.89
CA GLY A 444 3.14 29.75 -13.07
C GLY A 444 2.91 28.24 -13.03
N SER A 445 3.99 27.47 -13.09
CA SER A 445 3.96 26.01 -13.03
C SER A 445 5.11 25.46 -12.21
N VAL A 446 4.90 24.29 -11.62
CA VAL A 446 5.97 23.50 -10.99
C VAL A 446 6.30 22.32 -11.88
N ILE A 447 7.58 22.22 -12.25
CA ILE A 447 8.13 21.05 -12.95
C ILE A 447 8.71 20.11 -11.89
N ARG A 448 8.23 18.86 -11.85
CA ARG A 448 8.74 17.79 -11.01
C ARG A 448 9.48 16.79 -11.87
N GLN A 449 10.74 16.53 -11.55
CA GLN A 449 11.54 15.47 -12.14
C GLN A 449 11.69 14.35 -11.12
N THR A 450 11.30 13.13 -11.49
CA THR A 450 11.33 11.95 -10.62
C THR A 450 12.11 10.84 -11.29
N ALA A 451 13.26 10.49 -10.72
CA ALA A 451 14.01 9.29 -11.08
C ALA A 451 13.55 8.13 -10.19
N VAL A 452 13.13 7.03 -10.82
CA VAL A 452 12.64 5.82 -10.16
C VAL A 452 13.56 4.66 -10.49
N PHE A 453 13.96 3.87 -9.51
CA PHE A 453 14.83 2.72 -9.72
C PHE A 453 14.40 1.51 -8.90
N ASP A 454 14.18 0.37 -9.56
CA ASP A 454 13.90 -0.92 -8.93
C ASP A 454 15.18 -1.77 -8.96
N PRO A 455 15.95 -1.88 -7.86
CA PRO A 455 17.23 -2.59 -7.85
C PRO A 455 17.03 -4.11 -7.98
N VAL A 456 17.89 -4.81 -8.71
CA VAL A 456 18.00 -6.27 -8.62
C VAL A 456 19.10 -6.63 -7.60
N GLY A 457 18.69 -7.20 -6.46
CA GLY A 457 19.62 -7.63 -5.41
C GLY A 457 20.54 -6.53 -4.87
N LEU A 458 21.58 -6.93 -4.12
CA LEU A 458 22.50 -5.98 -3.48
C LEU A 458 23.38 -5.21 -4.48
N LEU A 459 23.69 -5.81 -5.64
CA LEU A 459 24.44 -5.15 -6.72
C LEU A 459 23.66 -3.98 -7.31
N GLY A 460 22.33 -4.08 -7.42
CA GLY A 460 21.47 -2.97 -7.81
C GLY A 460 21.53 -1.80 -6.85
N LEU A 461 21.50 -2.08 -5.54
CA LEU A 461 21.62 -1.04 -4.51
C LEU A 461 23.00 -0.39 -4.52
N ALA A 462 24.07 -1.20 -4.58
CA ALA A 462 25.43 -0.69 -4.65
C ALA A 462 25.63 0.21 -5.88
N TYR A 463 25.10 -0.21 -7.04
CA TYR A 463 25.11 0.59 -8.27
C TYR A 463 24.41 1.94 -8.09
N TRP A 464 23.19 1.95 -7.51
CA TRP A 464 22.45 3.19 -7.31
C TRP A 464 23.20 4.16 -6.38
N TYR A 465 23.68 3.68 -5.22
CA TYR A 465 24.33 4.54 -4.24
C TYR A 465 25.74 4.99 -4.66
N ALA A 466 26.48 4.17 -5.40
CA ALA A 466 27.77 4.57 -5.97
C ALA A 466 27.60 5.73 -6.97
N LEU A 467 26.51 5.72 -7.75
CA LEU A 467 26.23 6.77 -8.73
C LEU A 467 25.37 7.91 -8.17
N TYR A 468 24.89 7.82 -6.92
CA TYR A 468 24.01 8.83 -6.33
C TYR A 468 24.59 10.25 -6.35
N PRO A 469 25.89 10.50 -6.06
CA PRO A 469 26.46 11.85 -6.17
C PRO A 469 26.42 12.39 -7.61
N VAL A 470 26.66 11.52 -8.59
CA VAL A 470 26.59 11.87 -10.02
C VAL A 470 25.15 12.14 -10.43
N HIS A 471 24.20 11.30 -10.02
CA HIS A 471 22.77 11.51 -10.24
C HIS A 471 22.29 12.83 -9.64
N ALA A 472 22.69 13.13 -8.40
CA ALA A 472 22.29 14.37 -7.74
C ALA A 472 22.78 15.61 -8.48
N PHE A 473 24.00 15.56 -9.04
CA PHE A 473 24.56 16.63 -9.85
C PHE A 473 23.88 16.74 -11.23
N VAL A 474 23.74 15.62 -11.95
CA VAL A 474 23.17 15.58 -13.30
C VAL A 474 21.71 15.98 -13.30
N PHE A 475 20.89 15.38 -12.42
CA PHE A 475 19.46 15.63 -12.38
C PHE A 475 19.12 17.05 -11.94
N ARG A 476 19.86 17.60 -10.96
CA ARG A 476 19.70 19.01 -10.58
C ARG A 476 20.05 19.95 -11.73
N GLY A 477 21.22 19.77 -12.35
CA GLY A 477 21.64 20.63 -13.46
C GLY A 477 20.70 20.53 -14.68
N MET A 478 20.15 19.34 -14.91
CA MET A 478 19.16 19.10 -15.96
C MET A 478 17.83 19.80 -15.67
N LEU A 479 17.32 19.72 -14.44
CA LEU A 479 16.10 20.42 -14.04
C LEU A 479 16.28 21.95 -14.14
N ASP A 480 17.44 22.47 -13.73
CA ASP A 480 17.78 23.89 -13.87
C ASP A 480 17.91 24.29 -15.36
N GLY A 481 18.45 23.41 -16.20
CA GLY A 481 18.58 23.61 -17.65
C GLY A 481 17.22 23.67 -18.35
N ILE A 482 16.30 22.77 -17.98
CA ILE A 482 14.91 22.78 -18.44
C ILE A 482 14.24 24.11 -18.05
N ALA A 483 14.39 24.55 -16.80
CA ALA A 483 13.82 25.82 -16.33
C ALA A 483 14.35 27.04 -17.12
N ARG A 484 15.65 27.09 -17.43
CA ARG A 484 16.23 28.14 -18.29
C ARG A 484 15.67 28.11 -19.71
N ALA A 485 15.52 26.92 -20.28
CA ALA A 485 14.95 26.75 -21.62
C ALA A 485 13.48 27.21 -21.67
N THR A 486 12.72 27.02 -20.58
CA THR A 486 11.36 27.54 -20.47
C THR A 486 11.31 29.07 -20.55
N GLN A 487 12.25 29.76 -19.90
CA GLN A 487 12.35 31.23 -19.94
C GLN A 487 12.71 31.74 -21.35
N SER A 488 13.59 31.05 -22.08
CA SER A 488 13.92 31.41 -23.46
C SER A 488 12.71 31.28 -24.39
N VAL A 489 11.92 30.20 -24.27
CA VAL A 489 10.71 29.97 -25.08
C VAL A 489 9.68 31.09 -24.88
N GLN A 490 9.51 31.57 -23.63
CA GLN A 490 8.63 32.71 -23.35
C GLN A 490 9.13 34.02 -23.97
N SER A 491 10.43 34.29 -23.92
CA SER A 491 11.00 35.51 -24.51
C SER A 491 10.88 35.54 -26.04
N SER A 492 10.97 34.38 -26.71
CA SER A 492 10.77 34.25 -28.16
C SER A 492 9.30 34.41 -28.55
N ALA A 493 8.37 33.87 -27.75
CA ALA A 493 6.93 34.02 -27.97
C ALA A 493 6.45 35.49 -27.80
N ARG A 494 7.08 36.27 -26.91
CA ARG A 494 6.80 37.71 -26.72
C ARG A 494 7.39 38.62 -27.81
N ARG A 495 8.30 38.12 -28.66
CA ARG A 495 9.01 38.91 -29.70
C ARG A 495 8.47 38.74 -31.12
N ARG A 496 7.47 37.89 -31.37
CA ARG A 496 6.80 37.81 -32.68
C ARG A 496 5.80 38.98 -32.80
N PRO A 497 5.96 39.91 -33.77
CA PRO A 497 4.90 40.87 -34.06
C PRO A 497 3.68 40.12 -34.64
N ALA A 498 2.49 40.66 -34.36
CA ALA A 498 1.19 40.12 -34.74
C ALA A 498 1.02 39.93 -36.24
#